data_AF-A0A961R480-F1
#
_entry.id   AF-A0A961R480-F1
#
_cell.length_a   1.000
_cell.length_b   1.000
_cell.length_c   1.000
_cell.angle_alpha   90.00
_cell.angle_beta   90.00
_cell.angle_gamma   90.00
#
_symmetry.space_group_name_H-M   'P 1'
#
loop_
_entity.id
_entity.type
_entity.pdbx_description
1 polymer ?
#
loop_
_entity_poly.entity_id
_entity_poly.type
_entity_poly.pdbx_seq_one_letter_code
_entity_poly.pdbx_strand_id
1 'polypeptide(L)'
;MGHAIDHLLLPLLRSLTALEFMARYLDPMVIDAVMERIGHVDEPLRAARADVSLDADDEDAAHLVAASDAALAAFDGVRAAFRDGDDLYALFRALRFLPRAQEALYPLAHRLAPVNSFFVAPALRDDAEALATRAVPPRPGETGVMHVGNEPGSRGGFSLYVPETYSPDRAWPLVIALHGGSGNGRGFLWSWLRDARSSGAILVAPTAIARTWALAGEDADTPNLNRILDHVAERWRIDPSRILLTGMSDGGTFCYVNGLEPGSRVTHLAPACATFHPMLAAMAEPARLDGLPIFLVHGARDWMFPVEVARRAREALSQAGADVTYREFEDLSHCYPREVNSELLGWLSAS
;
A
#
# COMPACT_ATOMS: atom_id res chain seq x y z
N MET A 1 -3.78 1.41 31.71
CA MET A 1 -4.71 0.85 30.72
C MET A 1 -5.80 1.82 30.25
N GLY A 2 -6.83 2.20 31.04
CA GLY A 2 -7.96 3.02 30.54
C GLY A 2 -7.60 4.44 30.06
N HIS A 3 -6.75 5.15 30.81
CA HIS A 3 -6.49 6.57 30.56
C HIS A 3 -5.83 6.87 29.20
N ALA A 4 -4.87 6.06 28.72
CA ALA A 4 -4.23 6.27 27.43
C ALA A 4 -5.17 5.94 26.25
N ILE A 5 -5.94 4.85 26.37
CA ILE A 5 -6.93 4.44 25.36
C ILE A 5 -8.02 5.51 25.22
N ASP A 6 -8.58 5.98 26.33
CA ASP A 6 -9.69 6.93 26.34
C ASP A 6 -9.29 8.31 25.77
N HIS A 7 -8.02 8.68 25.90
CA HIS A 7 -7.52 10.01 25.51
C HIS A 7 -6.84 10.03 24.13
N LEU A 8 -6.05 9.02 23.76
CA LEU A 8 -5.27 9.03 22.51
C LEU A 8 -6.03 8.47 21.32
N LEU A 9 -6.87 7.45 21.52
CA LEU A 9 -7.36 6.64 20.41
C LEU A 9 -8.16 7.46 19.40
N LEU A 10 -9.14 8.24 19.85
CA LEU A 10 -9.99 9.02 18.95
C LEU A 10 -9.20 10.13 18.22
N PRO A 11 -8.40 10.98 18.91
CA PRO A 11 -7.52 11.92 18.23
C PRO A 11 -6.57 11.26 17.23
N LEU A 12 -5.96 10.12 17.59
CA LEU A 12 -5.05 9.37 16.73
C LEU A 12 -5.75 8.90 15.45
N LEU A 13 -6.92 8.26 15.55
CA LEU A 13 -7.67 7.79 14.38
C LEU A 13 -8.07 8.95 13.45
N ARG A 14 -8.42 10.11 14.01
CA ARG A 14 -8.71 11.33 13.23
C ARG A 14 -7.47 11.85 12.51
N SER A 15 -6.34 11.92 13.22
CA SER A 15 -5.04 12.30 12.68
C SER A 15 -4.58 11.39 11.54
N LEU A 16 -4.69 10.06 11.71
CA LEU A 16 -4.37 9.10 10.64
C LEU A 16 -5.29 9.25 9.43
N THR A 17 -6.59 9.46 9.65
CA THR A 17 -7.53 9.73 8.55
C THR A 17 -7.15 10.97 7.76
N ALA A 18 -6.71 12.03 8.44
CA ALA A 18 -6.25 13.25 7.78
C ALA A 18 -4.92 13.07 7.03
N LEU A 19 -4.00 12.26 7.56
CA LEU A 19 -2.75 11.90 6.86
C LEU A 19 -3.02 11.02 5.63
N GLU A 20 -3.98 10.09 5.69
CA GLU A 20 -4.44 9.31 4.53
C GLU A 20 -5.04 10.22 3.46
N PHE A 21 -5.85 11.20 3.87
CA PHE A 21 -6.37 12.23 2.97
C PHE A 21 -5.21 13.02 2.33
N MET A 22 -4.24 13.48 3.11
CA MET A 22 -3.06 14.18 2.59
C MET A 22 -2.31 13.34 1.55
N ALA A 23 -2.02 12.07 1.88
CA ALA A 23 -1.27 11.17 1.01
C ALA A 23 -2.00 10.87 -0.32
N ARG A 24 -3.34 10.87 -0.32
CA ARG A 24 -4.16 10.68 -1.53
C ARG A 24 -4.26 11.93 -2.39
N TYR A 25 -4.33 13.10 -1.76
CA TYR A 25 -4.59 14.38 -2.42
C TYR A 25 -3.36 15.26 -2.56
N LEU A 26 -2.18 14.70 -2.35
CA LEU A 26 -0.93 15.44 -2.46
C LEU A 26 -0.68 15.86 -3.93
N ASP A 27 -1.04 17.10 -4.23
CA ASP A 27 -0.85 17.74 -5.53
C ASP A 27 -0.03 19.03 -5.32
N PRO A 28 1.22 19.10 -5.80
CA PRO A 28 2.06 20.29 -5.69
C PRO A 28 1.40 21.56 -6.25
N MET A 29 0.46 21.44 -7.20
CA MET A 29 -0.19 22.59 -7.81
C MET A 29 -1.31 23.20 -6.98
N VAL A 30 -1.86 22.47 -6.00
CA VAL A 30 -2.97 22.94 -5.13
C VAL A 30 -2.70 22.63 -3.67
N ILE A 31 -1.42 22.60 -3.30
CA ILE A 31 -0.98 22.08 -2.03
C ILE A 31 -1.46 22.92 -0.83
N ASP A 32 -1.58 24.24 -1.01
CA ASP A 32 -2.12 25.15 0.00
C ASP A 32 -3.55 24.76 0.40
N ALA A 33 -4.40 24.38 -0.56
CA ALA A 33 -5.78 23.98 -0.29
C ALA A 33 -5.85 22.64 0.48
N VAL A 34 -4.91 21.73 0.21
CA VAL A 34 -4.77 20.47 0.98
C VAL A 34 -4.38 20.80 2.42
N MET A 35 -3.43 21.71 2.61
CA MET A 35 -2.95 22.12 3.92
C MET A 35 -4.01 22.88 4.72
N GLU A 36 -4.77 23.77 4.11
CA GLU A 36 -5.89 24.47 4.75
C GLU A 36 -6.95 23.48 5.25
N ARG A 37 -7.28 22.49 4.43
CA ARG A 37 -8.26 21.45 4.80
C ARG A 37 -7.78 20.53 5.92
N ILE A 38 -6.47 20.33 6.06
CA ILE A 38 -5.87 19.56 7.14
C ILE A 38 -5.73 20.40 8.40
N GLY A 39 -5.44 21.70 8.25
CA GLY A 39 -5.35 22.68 9.32
C GLY A 39 -4.58 22.18 10.54
N HIS A 40 -5.31 22.03 11.65
CA HIS A 40 -4.79 21.75 12.98
C HIS A 40 -5.37 20.48 13.60
N VAL A 41 -5.74 19.49 12.76
CA VAL A 41 -6.38 18.24 13.20
C VAL A 41 -5.56 17.42 14.20
N ASP A 42 -4.26 17.65 14.29
CA ASP A 42 -3.32 17.00 15.22
C ASP A 42 -3.21 17.69 16.58
N GLU A 43 -3.75 18.91 16.76
CA GLU A 43 -3.69 19.60 18.07
C GLU A 43 -4.33 18.79 19.21
N PRO A 44 -5.52 18.17 19.03
CA PRO A 44 -6.08 17.29 20.05
C PRO A 44 -5.19 16.09 20.36
N LEU A 45 -4.53 15.51 19.35
CA LEU A 45 -3.61 14.39 19.54
C LEU A 45 -2.36 14.85 20.31
N ARG A 46 -1.82 16.02 19.98
CA ARG A 46 -0.66 16.60 20.64
C ARG A 46 -0.94 16.91 22.11
N ALA A 47 -2.10 17.50 22.42
CA ALA A 47 -2.52 17.76 23.79
C ALA A 47 -2.69 16.44 24.56
N ALA A 48 -3.46 15.48 24.02
CA ALA A 48 -3.66 14.18 24.65
C ALA A 48 -2.33 13.42 24.87
N ARG A 49 -1.39 13.53 23.94
CA ARG A 49 -0.07 12.88 24.02
C ARG A 49 0.84 13.49 25.09
N ALA A 50 0.73 14.79 25.35
CA ALA A 50 1.48 15.47 26.39
C ALA A 50 1.05 15.04 27.81
N ASP A 51 -0.22 14.68 27.97
CA ASP A 51 -0.82 14.29 29.26
C ASP A 51 -0.61 12.81 29.60
N VAL A 52 -0.18 11.98 28.64
CA VAL A 52 0.04 10.55 28.84
C VAL A 52 1.50 10.25 29.16
N SER A 53 1.76 9.76 30.37
CA SER A 53 3.01 9.10 30.72
C SER A 53 2.96 7.61 30.39
N LEU A 54 4.04 7.08 29.81
CA LEU A 54 4.17 5.64 29.57
C LEU A 54 4.46 4.89 30.87
N ASP A 55 3.64 3.89 31.16
CA ASP A 55 3.99 2.82 32.08
C ASP A 55 4.72 1.73 31.29
N ALA A 56 5.83 1.21 31.82
CA ALA A 56 6.70 0.28 31.09
C ALA A 56 6.02 -1.07 30.79
N ASP A 57 5.00 -1.41 31.58
CA ASP A 57 4.31 -2.70 31.49
C ASP A 57 2.99 -2.64 30.67
N ASP A 58 2.59 -1.46 30.17
CA ASP A 58 1.35 -1.28 29.39
C ASP A 58 1.64 -1.30 27.87
N GLU A 59 1.67 -2.51 27.30
CA GLU A 59 1.94 -2.74 25.86
C GLU A 59 0.92 -2.04 24.95
N ASP A 60 -0.35 -1.97 25.35
CA ASP A 60 -1.39 -1.28 24.56
C ASP A 60 -1.13 0.23 24.53
N ALA A 61 -0.78 0.81 25.68
CA ALA A 61 -0.38 2.22 25.76
C ALA A 61 0.89 2.49 24.96
N ALA A 62 1.87 1.57 24.97
CA ALA A 62 3.09 1.70 24.18
C ALA A 62 2.79 1.76 22.67
N HIS A 63 1.90 0.90 22.17
CA HIS A 63 1.44 0.93 20.78
C HIS A 63 0.73 2.25 20.42
N LEU A 64 -0.21 2.70 21.26
CA LEU A 64 -0.90 3.97 21.03
C LEU A 64 0.04 5.17 21.02
N VAL A 65 1.01 5.20 21.94
CA VAL A 65 2.01 6.26 22.03
C VAL A 65 2.93 6.24 20.82
N ALA A 66 3.46 5.08 20.43
CA ALA A 66 4.32 4.96 19.25
C ALA A 66 3.59 5.39 17.95
N ALA A 67 2.32 5.00 17.81
CA ALA A 67 1.48 5.42 16.70
C ALA A 67 1.22 6.94 16.71
N SER A 68 0.96 7.50 17.89
CA SER A 68 0.76 8.94 18.09
C SER A 68 2.01 9.75 17.76
N ASP A 69 3.17 9.32 18.25
CA ASP A 69 4.45 10.00 18.01
C ASP A 69 4.82 9.96 16.53
N ALA A 70 4.58 8.83 15.84
CA ALA A 70 4.76 8.75 14.39
C ALA A 70 3.78 9.66 13.64
N ALA A 71 2.50 9.69 14.01
CA ALA A 71 1.52 10.58 13.37
C ALA A 71 1.90 12.06 13.55
N LEU A 72 2.28 12.49 14.76
CA LEU A 72 2.74 13.84 15.05
C LEU A 72 4.02 14.20 14.28
N ALA A 73 4.97 13.27 14.18
CA ALA A 73 6.18 13.46 13.37
C ALA A 73 5.86 13.66 11.87
N ALA A 74 4.82 13.01 11.36
CA ALA A 74 4.32 13.26 10.01
C ALA A 74 3.85 14.71 9.86
N PHE A 75 2.97 15.19 10.75
CA PHE A 75 2.48 16.58 10.71
C PHE A 75 3.59 17.61 10.89
N ASP A 76 4.52 17.38 11.81
CA ASP A 76 5.65 18.29 12.04
C ASP A 76 6.57 18.36 10.83
N GLY A 77 6.87 17.21 10.21
CA GLY A 77 7.65 17.14 8.98
C GLY A 77 6.96 17.81 7.79
N VAL A 78 5.65 17.59 7.63
CA VAL A 78 4.83 18.26 6.60
C VAL A 78 4.93 19.77 6.77
N ARG A 79 4.63 20.30 7.97
CA ARG A 79 4.68 21.74 8.23
C ARG A 79 6.07 22.34 8.04
N ALA A 80 7.12 21.60 8.41
CA ALA A 80 8.50 22.04 8.18
C ALA A 80 8.79 22.16 6.67
N ALA A 81 8.35 21.20 5.86
CA ALA A 81 8.53 21.22 4.40
C ALA A 81 7.94 22.48 3.75
N PHE A 82 6.79 22.97 4.23
CA PHE A 82 6.17 24.22 3.75
C PHE A 82 6.92 25.47 4.20
N ARG A 83 7.39 25.52 5.46
CA ARG A 83 8.15 26.68 5.94
C ARG A 83 9.45 26.90 5.17
N ASP A 84 10.04 25.81 4.68
CA ASP A 84 11.33 25.82 3.99
C ASP A 84 11.21 25.98 2.45
N GLY A 85 10.05 26.43 1.95
CA GLY A 85 9.84 26.75 0.53
C GLY A 85 9.35 25.57 -0.32
N ASP A 86 8.39 24.81 0.20
CA ASP A 86 7.71 23.70 -0.49
C ASP A 86 8.65 22.58 -0.97
N ASP A 87 9.57 22.11 -0.10
CA ASP A 87 10.41 20.95 -0.40
C ASP A 87 9.54 19.68 -0.51
N LEU A 88 9.14 19.36 -1.73
CA LEU A 88 8.34 18.19 -2.07
C LEU A 88 9.00 16.87 -1.60
N TYR A 89 10.33 16.79 -1.59
CA TYR A 89 11.02 15.62 -1.06
C TYR A 89 10.94 15.55 0.47
N ALA A 90 11.00 16.68 1.17
CA ALA A 90 10.74 16.72 2.62
C ALA A 90 9.31 16.28 2.93
N LEU A 91 8.34 16.69 2.12
CA LEU A 91 6.95 16.30 2.26
C LEU A 91 6.75 14.80 2.08
N PHE A 92 7.32 14.21 1.02
CA PHE A 92 7.32 12.77 0.84
C PHE A 92 8.04 12.03 1.99
N ARG A 93 9.14 12.59 2.53
CA ARG A 93 9.81 12.01 3.71
C ARG A 93 8.92 12.04 4.95
N ALA A 94 8.20 13.14 5.18
CA ALA A 94 7.28 13.28 6.31
C ALA A 94 6.12 12.28 6.22
N LEU A 95 5.55 12.09 5.03
CA LEU A 95 4.47 11.12 4.82
C LEU A 95 4.91 9.65 5.02
N ARG A 96 6.23 9.34 5.07
CA ARG A 96 6.71 7.99 5.45
C ARG A 96 6.45 7.65 6.91
N PHE A 97 6.06 8.61 7.75
CA PHE A 97 5.64 8.33 9.12
C PHE A 97 4.20 7.80 9.21
N LEU A 98 3.34 8.03 8.20
CA LEU A 98 1.99 7.45 8.16
C LEU A 98 2.00 5.92 8.24
N PRO A 99 2.72 5.17 7.38
CA PRO A 99 2.76 3.71 7.49
C PRO A 99 3.39 3.24 8.81
N ARG A 100 4.32 3.99 9.40
CA ARG A 100 4.89 3.66 10.73
C ARG A 100 3.86 3.80 11.84
N ALA A 101 3.02 4.82 11.77
CA ALA A 101 1.93 5.03 12.72
C ALA A 101 0.87 3.93 12.59
N GLN A 102 0.53 3.54 11.36
CA GLN A 102 -0.37 2.41 11.09
C GLN A 102 0.24 1.08 11.59
N GLU A 103 1.53 0.86 11.37
CA GLU A 103 2.28 -0.30 11.87
C GLU A 103 2.29 -0.41 13.39
N ALA A 104 2.55 0.70 14.07
CA ALA A 104 2.51 0.75 15.52
C ALA A 104 1.10 0.52 16.08
N LEU A 105 0.05 0.93 15.37
CA LEU A 105 -1.34 0.82 15.80
C LEU A 105 -1.95 -0.57 15.54
N TYR A 106 -1.57 -1.23 14.45
CA TYR A 106 -2.20 -2.47 13.97
C TYR A 106 -2.27 -3.61 15.00
N PRO A 107 -1.28 -3.84 15.88
CA PRO A 107 -1.37 -4.88 16.91
C PRO A 107 -2.62 -4.77 17.79
N LEU A 108 -3.17 -3.57 17.96
CA LEU A 108 -4.39 -3.34 18.74
C LEU A 108 -5.68 -3.69 18.00
N ALA A 109 -5.62 -3.97 16.69
CA ALA A 109 -6.81 -4.22 15.85
C ALA A 109 -7.64 -5.42 16.31
N HIS A 110 -7.04 -6.42 16.94
CA HIS A 110 -7.77 -7.59 17.44
C HIS A 110 -8.43 -7.34 18.81
N ARG A 111 -8.06 -6.28 19.53
CA ARG A 111 -8.53 -5.99 20.91
C ARG A 111 -9.44 -4.77 20.98
N LEU A 112 -9.16 -3.75 20.17
CA LEU A 112 -9.86 -2.47 20.20
C LEU A 112 -10.75 -2.34 18.96
N ALA A 113 -12.07 -2.39 19.16
CA ALA A 113 -13.04 -2.30 18.08
C ALA A 113 -12.87 -1.06 17.16
N PRO A 114 -12.56 0.15 17.65
CA PRO A 114 -12.29 1.29 16.77
C PRO A 114 -11.05 1.09 15.89
N VAL A 115 -10.01 0.43 16.40
CA VAL A 115 -8.80 0.10 15.63
C VAL A 115 -9.13 -0.99 14.60
N ASN A 116 -9.88 -2.02 14.99
CA ASN A 116 -10.36 -3.04 14.06
C ASN A 116 -11.07 -2.42 12.86
N SER A 117 -12.07 -1.56 13.12
CA SER A 117 -12.86 -0.88 12.09
C SER A 117 -12.02 0.05 11.21
N PHE A 118 -10.99 0.70 11.77
CA PHE A 118 -10.06 1.52 11.00
C PHE A 118 -9.34 0.71 9.90
N PHE A 119 -8.92 -0.52 10.21
CA PHE A 119 -8.26 -1.44 9.27
C PHE A 119 -9.24 -2.36 8.51
N VAL A 120 -10.50 -1.94 8.37
CA VAL A 120 -11.51 -2.58 7.51
C VAL A 120 -12.04 -1.57 6.48
N ALA A 121 -12.25 -2.03 5.25
CA ALA A 121 -12.80 -1.26 4.15
C ALA A 121 -14.12 -0.60 4.56
N PRO A 122 -14.40 0.66 4.15
CA PRO A 122 -15.58 1.39 4.60
C PRO A 122 -16.89 0.62 4.49
N ALA A 123 -17.08 -0.16 3.41
CA ALA A 123 -18.28 -0.94 3.17
C ALA A 123 -18.57 -2.04 4.22
N LEU A 124 -17.58 -2.45 5.01
CA LEU A 124 -17.71 -3.51 6.02
C LEU A 124 -17.70 -2.98 7.46
N ARG A 125 -17.62 -1.66 7.66
CA ARG A 125 -17.48 -1.06 9.01
C ARG A 125 -18.74 -1.13 9.86
N ASP A 126 -19.90 -1.26 9.23
CA ASP A 126 -21.19 -1.43 9.90
C ASP A 126 -21.63 -2.91 9.95
N ASP A 127 -20.81 -3.82 9.42
CA ASP A 127 -21.04 -5.27 9.45
C ASP A 127 -20.37 -5.89 10.69
N ALA A 128 -21.18 -6.17 11.71
CA ALA A 128 -20.71 -6.74 12.97
C ALA A 128 -20.05 -8.12 12.81
N GLU A 129 -20.51 -8.95 11.86
CA GLU A 129 -19.93 -10.26 11.60
C GLU A 129 -18.58 -10.12 10.89
N ALA A 130 -18.49 -9.22 9.90
CA ALA A 130 -17.23 -8.91 9.22
C ALA A 130 -16.18 -8.34 10.19
N LEU A 131 -16.58 -7.53 11.16
CA LEU A 131 -15.69 -7.02 12.20
C LEU A 131 -15.27 -8.14 13.17
N ALA A 132 -16.21 -8.96 13.64
CA ALA A 132 -15.93 -10.04 14.60
C ALA A 132 -14.96 -11.07 14.02
N THR A 133 -15.15 -11.48 12.77
CA THR A 133 -14.26 -12.44 12.07
C THR A 133 -12.82 -11.94 11.95
N ARG A 134 -12.60 -10.61 12.02
CA ARG A 134 -11.29 -9.98 11.90
C ARG A 134 -10.71 -9.53 13.25
N ALA A 135 -11.46 -9.66 14.35
CA ALA A 135 -11.01 -9.40 15.71
C ALA A 135 -10.27 -10.59 16.34
N VAL A 136 -9.56 -11.38 15.52
CA VAL A 136 -8.82 -12.57 15.95
C VAL A 136 -7.34 -12.20 16.09
N PRO A 137 -6.65 -12.61 17.17
CA PRO A 137 -5.22 -12.37 17.30
C PRO A 137 -4.43 -13.08 16.20
N PRO A 138 -3.34 -12.47 15.68
CA PRO A 138 -2.47 -13.14 14.73
C PRO A 138 -1.75 -14.32 15.39
N ARG A 139 -1.52 -15.39 14.62
CA ARG A 139 -0.69 -16.53 15.01
C ARG A 139 0.78 -16.19 14.71
N PRO A 140 1.68 -16.14 15.71
CA PRO A 140 3.06 -15.71 15.51
C PRO A 140 3.78 -16.50 14.41
N GLY A 141 4.32 -15.78 13.42
CA GLY A 141 5.05 -16.37 12.29
C GLY A 141 4.17 -17.08 11.23
N GLU A 142 2.84 -17.04 11.39
CA GLU A 142 1.90 -17.68 10.48
C GLU A 142 0.89 -16.69 9.88
N THR A 143 0.30 -15.81 10.70
CA THR A 143 -0.67 -14.80 10.24
C THR A 143 -0.35 -13.40 10.78
N GLY A 144 -1.05 -12.39 10.27
CA GLY A 144 -0.79 -10.99 10.57
C GLY A 144 0.35 -10.42 9.71
N VAL A 145 0.93 -9.31 10.17
CA VAL A 145 2.04 -8.63 9.50
C VAL A 145 3.37 -9.26 9.91
N MET A 146 4.21 -9.54 8.93
CA MET A 146 5.55 -10.11 9.10
C MET A 146 6.56 -9.40 8.20
N HIS A 147 7.84 -9.44 8.58
CA HIS A 147 8.95 -8.88 7.81
C HIS A 147 10.05 -9.92 7.64
N VAL A 148 10.53 -10.10 6.41
CA VAL A 148 11.59 -11.07 6.08
C VAL A 148 12.74 -10.29 5.43
N GLY A 149 13.80 -10.05 6.21
CA GLY A 149 14.97 -9.28 5.77
C GLY A 149 14.61 -7.85 5.35
N ASN A 150 13.53 -7.28 5.88
CA ASN A 150 12.97 -5.99 5.46
C ASN A 150 12.91 -4.96 6.59
N GLU A 151 13.92 -4.97 7.46
CA GLU A 151 14.08 -3.95 8.49
C GLU A 151 14.33 -2.56 7.88
N PRO A 152 14.02 -1.46 8.59
CA PRO A 152 14.24 -0.10 8.07
C PRO A 152 15.66 0.10 7.53
N GLY A 153 15.77 0.50 6.27
CA GLY A 153 17.05 0.72 5.58
C GLY A 153 17.63 -0.50 4.84
N SER A 154 17.05 -1.69 5.02
CA SER A 154 17.43 -2.89 4.26
C SER A 154 16.84 -2.89 2.83
N ARG A 155 17.37 -3.78 1.97
CA ARG A 155 16.99 -3.96 0.56
C ARG A 155 16.88 -5.44 0.20
N GLY A 156 16.09 -5.76 -0.83
CA GLY A 156 15.88 -7.14 -1.32
C GLY A 156 14.96 -8.02 -0.45
N GLY A 157 14.67 -7.61 0.79
CA GLY A 157 13.65 -8.23 1.64
C GLY A 157 12.22 -7.89 1.25
N PHE A 158 11.27 -8.39 2.02
CA PHE A 158 9.84 -8.11 1.83
C PHE A 158 9.07 -8.08 3.15
N SER A 159 7.93 -7.42 3.12
CA SER A 159 6.94 -7.47 4.19
C SER A 159 5.69 -8.14 3.65
N LEU A 160 4.98 -8.85 4.51
CA LEU A 160 3.78 -9.56 4.12
C LEU A 160 2.70 -9.41 5.16
N TYR A 161 1.46 -9.47 4.70
CA TYR A 161 0.28 -9.62 5.52
C TYR A 161 -0.44 -10.91 5.09
N VAL A 162 -0.70 -11.76 6.07
CA VAL A 162 -1.51 -12.97 5.90
C VAL A 162 -2.76 -12.81 6.77
N PRO A 163 -3.97 -12.95 6.21
CA PRO A 163 -5.20 -12.80 6.98
C PRO A 163 -5.21 -13.62 8.27
N GLU A 164 -5.67 -13.03 9.38
CA GLU A 164 -5.77 -13.73 10.67
C GLU A 164 -6.67 -14.98 10.57
N THR A 165 -7.63 -14.93 9.64
CA THR A 165 -8.53 -16.03 9.27
C THR A 165 -7.92 -17.04 8.29
N TYR A 166 -6.61 -16.99 8.02
CA TYR A 166 -5.95 -17.91 7.11
C TYR A 166 -6.18 -19.37 7.53
N SER A 167 -6.53 -20.20 6.56
CA SER A 167 -6.60 -21.67 6.68
C SER A 167 -5.99 -22.31 5.42
N PRO A 168 -5.20 -23.39 5.57
CA PRO A 168 -4.63 -24.15 4.45
C PRO A 168 -5.67 -24.96 3.65
N ASP A 169 -6.93 -25.02 4.10
CA ASP A 169 -7.99 -25.80 3.45
C ASP A 169 -8.49 -25.19 2.14
N ARG A 170 -8.14 -23.93 1.87
CA ARG A 170 -8.47 -23.23 0.62
C ARG A 170 -7.26 -22.52 0.04
N ALA A 171 -7.30 -22.26 -1.26
CA ALA A 171 -6.32 -21.42 -1.93
C ALA A 171 -6.69 -19.94 -1.78
N TRP A 172 -5.69 -19.09 -1.52
CA TRP A 172 -5.86 -17.66 -1.24
C TRP A 172 -5.34 -16.80 -2.39
N PRO A 173 -6.06 -15.74 -2.80
CA PRO A 173 -5.51 -14.79 -3.76
C PRO A 173 -4.29 -14.09 -3.18
N LEU A 174 -3.33 -13.77 -4.05
CA LEU A 174 -2.07 -13.12 -3.69
C LEU A 174 -1.96 -11.77 -4.38
N VAL A 175 -1.67 -10.72 -3.61
CA VAL A 175 -1.31 -9.40 -4.10
C VAL A 175 0.17 -9.15 -3.86
N ILE A 176 0.88 -8.74 -4.90
CA ILE A 176 2.28 -8.30 -4.86
C ILE A 176 2.29 -6.79 -5.13
N ALA A 177 2.50 -5.98 -4.10
CA ALA A 177 2.42 -4.53 -4.16
C ALA A 177 3.82 -3.88 -4.17
N LEU A 178 4.20 -3.31 -5.31
CA LEU A 178 5.52 -2.71 -5.56
C LEU A 178 5.54 -1.20 -5.25
N HIS A 179 6.46 -0.77 -4.38
CA HIS A 179 6.61 0.63 -3.97
C HIS A 179 7.11 1.55 -5.11
N GLY A 180 6.89 2.87 -5.02
CA GLY A 180 7.49 3.84 -5.96
C GLY A 180 9.00 4.09 -5.73
N GLY A 181 9.66 4.86 -6.59
CA GLY A 181 11.13 4.92 -6.71
C GLY A 181 11.97 5.42 -5.52
N SER A 182 11.32 5.87 -4.44
CA SER A 182 11.98 6.26 -3.19
C SER A 182 11.44 5.54 -1.95
N GLY A 183 10.55 4.55 -2.17
CA GLY A 183 9.87 3.82 -1.12
C GLY A 183 10.60 2.57 -0.63
N ASN A 184 9.85 1.74 0.06
CA ASN A 184 10.20 0.38 0.46
C ASN A 184 8.90 -0.42 0.65
N GLY A 185 9.01 -1.74 0.60
CA GLY A 185 7.87 -2.64 0.73
C GLY A 185 7.20 -2.56 2.11
N ARG A 186 7.97 -2.37 3.18
CA ARG A 186 7.43 -2.28 4.55
C ARG A 186 6.45 -1.13 4.70
N GLY A 187 6.77 0.03 4.13
CA GLY A 187 5.88 1.18 4.09
C GLY A 187 4.71 0.98 3.12
N PHE A 188 4.97 0.44 1.93
CA PHE A 188 3.95 0.32 0.89
C PHE A 188 2.89 -0.76 1.17
N LEU A 189 3.21 -1.74 2.03
CA LEU A 189 2.26 -2.71 2.59
C LEU A 189 0.99 -2.02 3.10
N TRP A 190 1.13 -0.89 3.79
CA TRP A 190 0.04 -0.19 4.45
C TRP A 190 -0.92 0.51 3.47
N SER A 191 -0.49 0.74 2.23
CA SER A 191 -1.37 1.19 1.15
C SER A 191 -2.40 0.12 0.75
N TRP A 192 -2.15 -1.15 1.07
CA TRP A 192 -2.98 -2.30 0.66
C TRP A 192 -3.59 -3.08 1.83
N LEU A 193 -2.99 -3.04 3.02
CA LEU A 193 -3.36 -3.91 4.14
C LEU A 193 -4.85 -3.88 4.47
N ARG A 194 -5.47 -2.70 4.52
CA ARG A 194 -6.91 -2.56 4.84
C ARG A 194 -7.78 -3.35 3.85
N ASP A 195 -7.49 -3.26 2.56
CA ASP A 195 -8.29 -3.87 1.51
C ASP A 195 -8.01 -5.38 1.37
N ALA A 196 -6.73 -5.78 1.51
CA ALA A 196 -6.34 -7.19 1.57
C ALA A 196 -6.96 -7.92 2.77
N ARG A 197 -6.94 -7.28 3.95
CA ARG A 197 -7.63 -7.76 5.17
C ARG A 197 -9.14 -7.84 4.99
N SER A 198 -9.73 -6.88 4.27
CA SER A 198 -11.17 -6.85 4.03
C SER A 198 -11.61 -7.91 3.03
N SER A 199 -10.82 -8.19 1.99
CA SER A 199 -11.19 -9.17 0.96
C SER A 199 -10.67 -10.58 1.24
N GLY A 200 -9.80 -10.74 2.23
CA GLY A 200 -9.16 -12.02 2.54
C GLY A 200 -8.15 -12.42 1.47
N ALA A 201 -7.17 -11.56 1.22
CA ALA A 201 -6.04 -11.82 0.32
C ALA A 201 -4.72 -11.82 1.10
N ILE A 202 -3.79 -12.67 0.67
CA ILE A 202 -2.40 -12.58 1.11
C ILE A 202 -1.77 -11.40 0.36
N LEU A 203 -1.04 -10.56 1.09
CA LEU A 203 -0.38 -9.38 0.54
C LEU A 203 1.12 -9.49 0.78
N VAL A 204 1.90 -9.24 -0.26
CA VAL A 204 3.36 -9.19 -0.23
C VAL A 204 3.79 -7.84 -0.77
N ALA A 205 4.63 -7.13 -0.02
CA ALA A 205 5.22 -5.86 -0.41
C ALA A 205 6.75 -5.99 -0.37
N PRO A 206 7.38 -6.30 -1.52
CA PRO A 206 8.83 -6.41 -1.61
C PRO A 206 9.51 -5.03 -1.58
N THR A 207 10.77 -5.00 -1.15
CA THR A 207 11.66 -3.85 -1.30
C THR A 207 12.67 -4.15 -2.39
N ALA A 208 12.80 -3.25 -3.37
CA ALA A 208 13.77 -3.36 -4.46
C ALA A 208 15.20 -3.63 -3.93
N ILE A 209 16.03 -4.31 -4.73
CA ILE A 209 17.43 -4.58 -4.37
C ILE A 209 18.26 -3.29 -4.39
N ALA A 210 18.04 -2.45 -5.39
CA ALA A 210 18.75 -1.18 -5.54
C ALA A 210 17.96 -0.01 -4.91
N ARG A 211 18.29 1.21 -5.31
CA ARG A 211 17.55 2.42 -4.88
C ARG A 211 16.09 2.39 -5.36
N THR A 212 15.88 1.86 -6.56
CA THR A 212 14.57 1.63 -7.20
C THR A 212 14.63 0.30 -7.96
N TRP A 213 13.53 -0.08 -8.59
CA TRP A 213 13.39 -1.31 -9.37
C TRP A 213 14.29 -1.32 -10.61
N ALA A 214 14.60 -2.51 -11.11
CA ALA A 214 15.28 -2.71 -12.39
C ALA A 214 14.40 -2.33 -13.59
N LEU A 215 14.26 -1.04 -13.87
CA LEU A 215 13.46 -0.53 -15.00
C LEU A 215 14.16 -0.64 -16.35
N ALA A 216 15.47 -0.81 -16.35
CA ALA A 216 16.31 -1.01 -17.53
C ALA A 216 17.66 -1.62 -17.12
N GLY A 217 18.33 -2.32 -18.05
CA GLY A 217 19.64 -2.91 -17.81
C GLY A 217 19.56 -4.27 -17.13
N GLU A 218 20.49 -4.54 -16.21
CA GLU A 218 20.55 -5.81 -15.48
C GLU A 218 19.39 -5.91 -14.48
N ASP A 219 18.59 -6.98 -14.60
CA ASP A 219 17.44 -7.22 -13.75
C ASP A 219 17.77 -8.16 -12.59
N ALA A 220 18.00 -7.56 -11.42
CA ALA A 220 18.15 -8.28 -10.16
C ALA A 220 16.81 -8.50 -9.43
N ASP A 221 15.78 -7.69 -9.73
CA ASP A 221 14.53 -7.68 -8.98
C ASP A 221 13.58 -8.80 -9.41
N THR A 222 13.56 -9.21 -10.68
CA THR A 222 12.74 -10.34 -11.15
C THR A 222 13.16 -11.67 -10.51
N PRO A 223 14.45 -12.06 -10.50
CA PRO A 223 14.90 -13.24 -9.74
C PRO A 223 14.57 -13.16 -8.25
N ASN A 224 14.68 -11.97 -7.66
CA ASN A 224 14.33 -11.76 -6.26
C ASN A 224 12.82 -11.93 -6.02
N LEU A 225 11.98 -11.45 -6.93
CA LEU A 225 10.53 -11.60 -6.84
C LEU A 225 10.11 -13.07 -6.93
N ASN A 226 10.73 -13.85 -7.83
CA ASN A 226 10.51 -15.29 -7.92
C ASN A 226 10.90 -16.01 -6.61
N ARG A 227 12.07 -15.67 -6.02
CA ARG A 227 12.49 -16.18 -4.72
C ARG A 227 11.48 -15.86 -3.61
N ILE A 228 10.88 -14.67 -3.62
CA ILE A 228 9.87 -14.26 -2.65
C ILE A 228 8.57 -15.05 -2.87
N LEU A 229 8.16 -15.24 -4.12
CA LEU A 229 6.98 -16.06 -4.46
C LEU A 229 7.16 -17.51 -4.01
N ASP A 230 8.34 -18.09 -4.20
CA ASP A 230 8.64 -19.45 -3.72
C ASP A 230 8.54 -19.53 -2.20
N HIS A 231 9.17 -18.59 -1.48
CA HIS A 231 9.06 -18.53 -0.01
C HIS A 231 7.60 -18.44 0.48
N VAL A 232 6.77 -17.66 -0.21
CA VAL A 232 5.36 -17.49 0.16
C VAL A 232 4.57 -18.77 -0.16
N ALA A 233 4.79 -19.37 -1.33
CA ALA A 233 4.12 -20.61 -1.75
C ALA A 233 4.51 -21.84 -0.90
N GLU A 234 5.72 -21.86 -0.34
CA GLU A 234 6.19 -22.91 0.57
C GLU A 234 5.44 -22.90 1.92
N ARG A 235 4.95 -21.73 2.36
CA ARG A 235 4.36 -21.54 3.69
C ARG A 235 2.85 -21.36 3.67
N TRP A 236 2.32 -20.74 2.62
CA TRP A 236 0.90 -20.44 2.50
C TRP A 236 0.32 -20.95 1.18
N ARG A 237 -0.90 -21.49 1.25
CA ARG A 237 -1.62 -22.01 0.08
C ARG A 237 -2.18 -20.86 -0.76
N ILE A 238 -1.39 -20.39 -1.71
CA ILE A 238 -1.80 -19.37 -2.68
C ILE A 238 -2.57 -20.01 -3.85
N ASP A 239 -3.45 -19.23 -4.46
CA ASP A 239 -4.15 -19.59 -5.69
C ASP A 239 -3.32 -19.15 -6.90
N PRO A 240 -2.75 -20.09 -7.69
CA PRO A 240 -1.93 -19.75 -8.84
C PRO A 240 -2.71 -19.08 -9.97
N SER A 241 -4.05 -19.11 -9.96
CA SER A 241 -4.89 -18.41 -10.93
C SER A 241 -5.19 -16.96 -10.53
N ARG A 242 -4.88 -16.57 -9.28
CA ARG A 242 -5.22 -15.25 -8.71
C ARG A 242 -4.01 -14.60 -8.03
N ILE A 243 -3.00 -14.33 -8.84
CA ILE A 243 -1.79 -13.58 -8.47
C ILE A 243 -1.80 -12.22 -9.17
N LEU A 244 -2.01 -11.16 -8.39
CA LEU A 244 -1.98 -9.76 -8.84
C LEU A 244 -0.61 -9.16 -8.60
N LEU A 245 0.02 -8.65 -9.67
CA LEU A 245 1.15 -7.72 -9.56
C LEU A 245 0.65 -6.30 -9.74
N THR A 246 1.03 -5.42 -8.82
CA THR A 246 0.59 -4.02 -8.81
C THR A 246 1.69 -3.14 -8.25
N GLY A 247 1.61 -1.84 -8.45
CA GLY A 247 2.56 -0.90 -7.88
C GLY A 247 2.31 0.51 -8.35
N MET A 248 3.03 1.45 -7.76
CA MET A 248 2.95 2.87 -8.11
C MET A 248 4.24 3.36 -8.77
N SER A 249 4.16 4.26 -9.75
CA SER A 249 5.33 4.99 -10.29
C SER A 249 6.38 4.01 -10.83
N ASP A 250 7.62 4.04 -10.33
CA ASP A 250 8.63 3.03 -10.69
C ASP A 250 8.16 1.59 -10.41
N GLY A 251 7.44 1.33 -9.32
CA GLY A 251 6.88 -0.01 -9.04
C GLY A 251 5.76 -0.40 -10.01
N GLY A 252 4.98 0.57 -10.47
CA GLY A 252 4.00 0.34 -11.54
C GLY A 252 4.66 0.15 -12.90
N THR A 253 5.79 0.82 -13.16
CA THR A 253 6.59 0.61 -14.36
C THR A 253 7.21 -0.80 -14.35
N PHE A 254 7.77 -1.22 -13.22
CA PHE A 254 8.32 -2.57 -13.04
C PHE A 254 7.24 -3.65 -13.09
N CYS A 255 6.00 -3.34 -12.69
CA CYS A 255 4.86 -4.22 -12.90
C CYS A 255 4.68 -4.61 -14.38
N TYR A 256 4.92 -3.69 -15.32
CA TYR A 256 4.95 -4.05 -16.74
C TYR A 256 6.18 -4.86 -17.11
N VAL A 257 7.37 -4.42 -16.67
CA VAL A 257 8.64 -5.08 -17.00
C VAL A 257 8.58 -6.56 -16.60
N ASN A 258 8.31 -6.84 -15.33
CA ASN A 258 8.22 -8.20 -14.81
C ASN A 258 6.96 -8.94 -15.30
N GLY A 259 5.84 -8.23 -15.38
CA GLY A 259 4.55 -8.82 -15.73
C GLY A 259 4.50 -9.34 -17.16
N LEU A 260 5.23 -8.71 -18.09
CA LEU A 260 5.27 -9.08 -19.50
C LEU A 260 6.42 -10.03 -19.86
N GLU A 261 7.28 -10.41 -18.90
CA GLU A 261 8.33 -11.38 -19.16
C GLU A 261 7.78 -12.77 -19.50
N PRO A 262 8.47 -13.53 -20.39
CA PRO A 262 8.19 -14.95 -20.60
C PRO A 262 8.28 -15.73 -19.28
N GLY A 263 7.28 -16.57 -19.01
CA GLY A 263 7.26 -17.40 -17.80
C GLY A 263 6.93 -16.65 -16.50
N SER A 264 6.52 -15.38 -16.58
CA SER A 264 6.00 -14.65 -15.42
C SER A 264 4.83 -15.41 -14.77
N ARG A 265 4.88 -15.58 -13.44
CA ARG A 265 3.88 -16.34 -12.67
C ARG A 265 2.63 -15.52 -12.32
N VAL A 266 2.65 -14.23 -12.62
CA VAL A 266 1.57 -13.31 -12.27
C VAL A 266 0.45 -13.38 -13.32
N THR A 267 -0.77 -13.44 -12.84
CA THR A 267 -1.96 -13.63 -13.67
C THR A 267 -2.63 -12.32 -14.05
N HIS A 268 -2.48 -11.29 -13.23
CA HIS A 268 -3.15 -10.01 -13.36
C HIS A 268 -2.14 -8.88 -13.12
N LEU A 269 -2.21 -7.82 -13.91
CA LEU A 269 -1.38 -6.62 -13.74
C LEU A 269 -2.26 -5.41 -13.39
N ALA A 270 -1.90 -4.64 -12.38
CA ALA A 270 -2.56 -3.38 -12.05
C ALA A 270 -1.57 -2.25 -11.75
N PRO A 271 -0.87 -1.72 -12.77
CA PRO A 271 0.07 -0.61 -12.58
C PRO A 271 -0.69 0.70 -12.35
N ALA A 272 -0.22 1.49 -11.38
CA ALA A 272 -0.79 2.78 -11.02
C ALA A 272 0.22 3.92 -11.23
N CYS A 273 -0.22 5.03 -11.83
CA CYS A 273 0.58 6.25 -12.01
C CYS A 273 1.98 5.94 -12.56
N ALA A 274 2.04 5.11 -13.62
CA ALA A 274 3.25 4.48 -14.13
C ALA A 274 3.55 4.92 -15.56
N THR A 275 4.80 4.73 -15.99
CA THR A 275 5.15 4.88 -17.40
C THR A 275 5.21 3.53 -18.11
N PHE A 276 4.84 3.53 -19.38
CA PHE A 276 4.87 2.35 -20.23
C PHE A 276 5.54 2.71 -21.55
N HIS A 277 6.59 1.98 -21.89
CA HIS A 277 7.24 2.12 -23.19
C HIS A 277 6.68 1.06 -24.16
N PRO A 278 6.08 1.43 -25.32
CA PRO A 278 5.46 0.48 -26.24
C PRO A 278 6.35 -0.68 -26.70
N MET A 279 7.67 -0.48 -26.69
CA MET A 279 8.65 -1.55 -26.97
C MET A 279 8.51 -2.75 -26.02
N LEU A 280 8.04 -2.58 -24.78
CA LEU A 280 7.78 -3.69 -23.87
C LEU A 280 6.73 -4.65 -24.43
N ALA A 281 5.61 -4.13 -24.97
CA ALA A 281 4.62 -4.96 -25.64
C ALA A 281 5.16 -5.58 -26.94
N ALA A 282 5.96 -4.82 -27.70
CA ALA A 282 6.55 -5.33 -28.95
C ALA A 282 7.58 -6.45 -28.74
N MET A 283 8.25 -6.47 -27.58
CA MET A 283 9.22 -7.49 -27.21
C MET A 283 8.61 -8.67 -26.44
N ALA A 284 7.43 -8.50 -25.86
CA ALA A 284 6.72 -9.57 -25.17
C ALA A 284 6.28 -10.66 -26.15
N GLU A 285 6.24 -11.91 -25.67
CA GLU A 285 5.70 -13.01 -26.45
C GLU A 285 4.19 -12.78 -26.70
N PRO A 286 3.67 -12.97 -27.93
CA PRO A 286 2.25 -12.75 -28.19
C PRO A 286 1.32 -13.55 -27.27
N ALA A 287 1.71 -14.78 -26.93
CA ALA A 287 0.96 -15.64 -26.00
C ALA A 287 0.94 -15.12 -24.56
N ARG A 288 1.91 -14.29 -24.16
CA ARG A 288 1.93 -13.69 -22.81
C ARG A 288 0.89 -12.58 -22.68
N LEU A 289 0.65 -11.85 -23.76
CA LEU A 289 -0.28 -10.73 -23.83
C LEU A 289 -1.70 -11.16 -24.20
N ASP A 290 -1.87 -12.25 -24.95
CA ASP A 290 -3.18 -12.74 -25.39
C ASP A 290 -4.14 -12.94 -24.22
N GLY A 291 -5.13 -12.05 -24.11
CA GLY A 291 -6.12 -12.03 -23.04
C GLY A 291 -5.58 -11.74 -21.64
N LEU A 292 -4.32 -11.29 -21.51
CA LEU A 292 -3.73 -10.95 -20.20
C LEU A 292 -4.55 -9.84 -19.53
N PRO A 293 -5.13 -10.06 -18.34
CA PRO A 293 -5.86 -9.01 -17.62
C PRO A 293 -4.92 -7.91 -17.13
N ILE A 294 -5.14 -6.68 -17.60
CA ILE A 294 -4.39 -5.49 -17.18
C ILE A 294 -5.36 -4.38 -16.76
N PHE A 295 -5.33 -4.00 -15.49
CA PHE A 295 -6.12 -2.91 -14.94
C PHE A 295 -5.25 -1.65 -14.75
N LEU A 296 -5.32 -0.74 -15.70
CA LEU A 296 -4.54 0.49 -15.72
C LEU A 296 -5.18 1.56 -14.83
N VAL A 297 -4.41 2.12 -13.90
CA VAL A 297 -4.87 3.21 -13.03
C VAL A 297 -4.00 4.45 -13.22
N HIS A 298 -4.59 5.60 -13.50
CA HIS A 298 -3.82 6.84 -13.66
C HIS A 298 -4.59 8.09 -13.25
N GLY A 299 -3.87 9.13 -12.86
CA GLY A 299 -4.45 10.41 -12.48
C GLY A 299 -4.42 11.43 -13.61
N ALA A 300 -5.53 12.15 -13.84
CA ALA A 300 -5.60 13.23 -14.83
C ALA A 300 -4.72 14.43 -14.47
N ARG A 301 -4.32 14.56 -13.19
CA ARG A 301 -3.49 15.65 -12.66
C ARG A 301 -2.07 15.19 -12.31
N ASP A 302 -1.66 14.03 -12.79
CA ASP A 302 -0.30 13.54 -12.57
C ASP A 302 0.72 14.46 -13.26
N TRP A 303 1.39 15.28 -12.45
CA TRP A 303 2.37 16.28 -12.89
C TRP A 303 3.71 15.66 -13.29
N MET A 304 3.96 14.41 -12.92
CA MET A 304 5.22 13.71 -13.18
C MET A 304 5.13 12.87 -14.45
N PHE A 305 4.04 12.12 -14.60
CA PHE A 305 3.70 11.35 -15.79
C PHE A 305 2.35 11.80 -16.33
N PRO A 306 2.32 12.65 -17.38
CA PRO A 306 1.08 13.12 -17.97
C PRO A 306 0.15 11.96 -18.33
N VAL A 307 -1.16 12.16 -18.16
CA VAL A 307 -2.19 11.12 -18.33
C VAL A 307 -2.15 10.43 -19.70
N GLU A 308 -1.65 11.13 -20.72
CA GLU A 308 -1.41 10.63 -22.07
C GLU A 308 -0.51 9.39 -22.10
N VAL A 309 0.41 9.24 -21.14
CA VAL A 309 1.26 8.04 -21.03
C VAL A 309 0.39 6.81 -20.75
N ALA A 310 -0.57 6.89 -19.84
CA ALA A 310 -1.47 5.78 -19.55
C ALA A 310 -2.46 5.51 -20.70
N ARG A 311 -2.97 6.57 -21.35
CA ARG A 311 -3.84 6.43 -22.52
C ARG A 311 -3.14 5.72 -23.69
N ARG A 312 -1.86 6.03 -23.92
CA ARG A 312 -1.01 5.32 -24.90
C ARG A 312 -0.68 3.90 -24.47
N ALA A 313 -0.44 3.66 -23.19
CA ALA A 313 -0.24 2.32 -22.64
C ALA A 313 -1.44 1.42 -22.91
N ARG A 314 -2.65 1.93 -22.62
CA ARG A 314 -3.92 1.27 -22.91
C ARG A 314 -4.00 0.89 -24.39
N GLU A 315 -3.77 1.83 -25.29
CA GLU A 315 -3.84 1.57 -26.74
C GLU A 315 -2.83 0.51 -27.19
N ALA A 316 -1.57 0.62 -26.77
CA ALA A 316 -0.53 -0.31 -27.14
C ALA A 316 -0.78 -1.74 -26.61
N LEU A 317 -1.23 -1.86 -25.36
CA LEU A 317 -1.52 -3.16 -24.74
C LEU A 317 -2.76 -3.82 -25.35
N SER A 318 -3.84 -3.06 -25.58
CA SER A 318 -5.03 -3.59 -26.27
C SER A 318 -4.72 -4.01 -27.70
N GLN A 319 -3.90 -3.25 -28.45
CA GLN A 319 -3.47 -3.63 -29.79
C GLN A 319 -2.61 -4.89 -29.80
N ALA A 320 -1.88 -5.14 -28.72
CA ALA A 320 -1.04 -6.33 -28.57
C ALA A 320 -1.79 -7.56 -28.01
N GLY A 321 -3.09 -7.44 -27.75
CA GLY A 321 -3.97 -8.57 -27.39
C GLY A 321 -4.37 -8.67 -25.92
N ALA A 322 -3.91 -7.76 -25.05
CA ALA A 322 -4.27 -7.77 -23.63
C ALA A 322 -5.72 -7.35 -23.38
N ASP A 323 -6.34 -7.93 -22.33
CA ASP A 323 -7.64 -7.50 -21.82
C ASP A 323 -7.46 -6.31 -20.87
N VAL A 324 -7.60 -5.11 -21.41
CA VAL A 324 -7.28 -3.87 -20.70
C VAL A 324 -8.53 -3.21 -20.13
N THR A 325 -8.57 -3.10 -18.80
CA THR A 325 -9.46 -2.18 -18.09
C THR A 325 -8.70 -0.89 -17.77
N TYR A 326 -9.33 0.27 -17.96
CA TYR A 326 -8.70 1.57 -17.69
C TYR A 326 -9.53 2.43 -16.74
N ARG A 327 -8.89 2.90 -15.67
CA ARG A 327 -9.45 3.78 -14.66
C ARG A 327 -8.64 5.07 -14.56
N GLU A 328 -9.23 6.16 -15.02
CA GLU A 328 -8.69 7.51 -14.89
C GLU A 328 -9.38 8.24 -13.73
N PHE A 329 -8.62 8.87 -12.84
CA PHE A 329 -9.13 9.68 -11.74
C PHE A 329 -8.92 11.18 -12.05
N GLU A 330 -10.00 11.95 -12.14
CA GLU A 330 -9.96 13.38 -12.48
C GLU A 330 -9.17 14.23 -11.46
N ASP A 331 -9.20 13.83 -10.19
CA ASP A 331 -8.61 14.57 -9.06
C ASP A 331 -7.27 14.00 -8.57
N LEU A 332 -6.75 12.95 -9.21
CA LEU A 332 -5.54 12.26 -8.77
C LEU A 332 -4.30 12.90 -9.39
N SER A 333 -3.39 13.33 -8.51
CA SER A 333 -2.03 13.76 -8.85
C SER A 333 -1.06 12.55 -8.87
N HIS A 334 0.25 12.76 -8.73
CA HIS A 334 1.21 11.64 -8.64
C HIS A 334 1.19 10.96 -7.26
N CYS A 335 0.06 10.33 -6.91
CA CYS A 335 -0.22 9.64 -5.65
C CYS A 335 -0.81 8.24 -5.88
N TYR A 336 -0.84 7.41 -4.83
CA TYR A 336 -1.48 6.09 -4.92
C TYR A 336 -2.98 6.17 -4.56
N PRO A 337 -3.91 5.82 -5.46
CA PRO A 337 -5.34 5.89 -5.20
C PRO A 337 -5.83 4.62 -4.48
N ARG A 338 -5.61 4.54 -3.17
CA ARG A 338 -5.98 3.35 -2.36
C ARG A 338 -7.44 2.91 -2.54
N GLU A 339 -8.35 3.82 -2.84
CA GLU A 339 -9.77 3.50 -3.08
C GLU A 339 -9.99 2.50 -4.23
N VAL A 340 -9.04 2.32 -5.16
CA VAL A 340 -9.13 1.34 -6.25
C VAL A 340 -8.86 -0.10 -5.78
N ASN A 341 -8.23 -0.30 -4.63
CA ASN A 341 -7.78 -1.65 -4.20
C ASN A 341 -8.94 -2.63 -4.01
N SER A 342 -10.06 -2.16 -3.45
CA SER A 342 -11.25 -3.00 -3.26
C SER A 342 -11.86 -3.42 -4.61
N GLU A 343 -11.84 -2.53 -5.61
CA GLU A 343 -12.25 -2.83 -6.98
C GLU A 343 -11.30 -3.85 -7.62
N LEU A 344 -9.98 -3.67 -7.47
CA LEU A 344 -8.96 -4.60 -7.99
C LEU A 344 -9.08 -6.01 -7.38
N LEU A 345 -9.40 -6.11 -6.10
CA LEU A 345 -9.60 -7.42 -5.43
C LEU A 345 -10.90 -8.10 -5.88
N GLY A 346 -11.95 -7.32 -6.16
CA GLY A 346 -13.18 -7.81 -6.79
C GLY A 346 -12.92 -8.31 -8.21
N TRP A 347 -12.17 -7.52 -9.00
CA TRP A 347 -11.75 -7.87 -10.36
C TRP A 347 -10.91 -9.15 -10.38
N LEU A 348 -9.88 -9.26 -9.55
CA LEU A 348 -9.05 -10.47 -9.38
C LEU A 348 -9.86 -11.72 -9.02
N SER A 349 -11.01 -11.55 -8.34
CA SER A 349 -11.86 -12.65 -7.92
C SER A 349 -12.91 -13.07 -8.96
N ALA A 350 -13.18 -12.22 -9.96
CA ALA A 350 -14.21 -12.42 -10.97
C ALA A 350 -13.67 -13.01 -12.28
N SER A 351 -12.35 -12.90 -12.51
CA SER A 351 -11.64 -13.35 -13.71
C SER A 351 -11.25 -14.83 -13.69
#